data_AF-A0A971C5G7-F1
#
_entry.id   AF-A0A971C5G7-F1
#
_cell.length_a   1.000
_cell.length_b   1.000
_cell.length_c   1.000
_cell.angle_alpha   90.00
_cell.angle_beta   90.00
_cell.angle_gamma   90.00
#
_symmetry.space_group_name_H-M   'P 1'
#
loop_
_entity.id
_entity.type
_entity.pdbx_description
1 polymer ?
#
loop_
_entity_poly.entity_id
_entity_poly.type
_entity_poly.pdbx_seq_one_letter_code
_entity_poly.pdbx_strand_id
1 'polypeptide(L)'
;MKIKELLRINIEDEVPLVIKAGEQDLTVEEKEISQYIVTHQIERHLETFLTNYKLLSTDRIGVWISGFFGSGKSYFAKIIGYLLTNHTLPKGITARELFNERLSNCTNPEFIKGNIKSLNSIPSTIVMFEMTADSSLNMETIQQSIFKKFLETCGYSSFPNVAIMEYELDTFGHLEEIRNYIEQSGNDYSKVAQNVGEFRRYAVKAMTERIGYSPDEAGEFLKSAVNKYDSLSPAVLAEHCVDYTMKTGKRLVFIVDEIGQYVISLKDNEDRILALQGVAEAFAAKGKGSVRLIVTSQEKLDLLIANRDFDKRKLGKLTDRFEVRLDLTSENVDEVARERLLKKKIDAEPLFEK
;
A
#
# COMPACT_ATOMS: atom_id res chain seq x y z
N MET A 1 -29.13 -23.81 18.85
CA MET A 1 -28.31 -23.42 17.68
C MET A 1 -28.41 -21.92 17.51
N LYS A 2 -27.30 -21.18 17.55
CA LYS A 2 -27.33 -19.71 17.40
C LYS A 2 -27.38 -19.37 15.91
N ILE A 3 -28.16 -18.36 15.49
CA ILE A 3 -28.31 -17.98 14.06
C ILE A 3 -26.95 -17.76 13.39
N LYS A 4 -25.97 -17.20 14.12
CA LYS A 4 -24.61 -16.97 13.60
C LYS A 4 -23.86 -18.25 13.18
N GLU A 5 -24.14 -19.40 13.79
CA GLU A 5 -23.49 -20.66 13.46
C GLU A 5 -23.95 -21.21 12.10
N LEU A 6 -25.09 -20.71 11.61
CA LEU A 6 -25.75 -21.13 10.38
C LEU A 6 -25.36 -20.31 9.16
N LEU A 7 -24.86 -19.10 9.37
CA LEU A 7 -24.52 -18.19 8.29
C LEU A 7 -23.17 -18.56 7.69
N ARG A 8 -23.05 -18.34 6.38
CA ARG A 8 -21.79 -18.57 5.64
C ARG A 8 -20.69 -17.58 6.06
N ILE A 9 -21.07 -16.38 6.51
CA ILE A 9 -20.16 -15.30 6.92
C ILE A 9 -20.45 -14.92 8.37
N ASN A 10 -19.41 -14.73 9.18
CA ASN A 10 -19.55 -14.25 10.56
C ASN A 10 -19.75 -12.73 10.59
N ILE A 11 -20.77 -12.25 11.30
CA ILE A 11 -21.22 -10.85 11.28
C ILE A 11 -20.51 -10.00 12.35
N GLU A 12 -19.95 -10.61 13.40
CA GLU A 12 -19.36 -9.92 14.56
C GLU A 12 -17.90 -9.49 14.35
N ASP A 13 -17.31 -9.80 13.20
CA ASP A 13 -15.89 -9.58 12.95
C ASP A 13 -15.61 -8.19 12.37
N GLU A 14 -14.88 -7.36 13.11
CA GLU A 14 -14.26 -6.14 12.58
C GLU A 14 -13.09 -6.50 11.66
N VAL A 15 -13.01 -5.80 10.52
CA VAL A 15 -11.94 -5.94 9.54
C VAL A 15 -10.90 -4.86 9.80
N PRO A 16 -9.68 -5.20 10.28
CA PRO A 16 -8.64 -4.20 10.49
C PRO A 16 -8.23 -3.56 9.16
N LEU A 17 -8.14 -2.23 9.13
CA LEU A 17 -7.94 -1.44 7.89
C LEU A 17 -6.48 -1.43 7.39
N VAL A 18 -5.53 -1.82 8.23
CA VAL A 18 -4.09 -1.73 7.94
C VAL A 18 -3.51 -3.11 7.64
N ILE A 19 -2.81 -3.24 6.52
CA ILE A 19 -1.84 -4.33 6.32
C ILE A 19 -0.54 -3.88 6.99
N LYS A 20 -0.22 -4.44 8.16
CA LYS A 20 1.04 -4.12 8.84
C LYS A 20 2.21 -4.73 8.08
N ALA A 21 3.27 -3.95 7.86
CA ALA A 21 4.57 -4.48 7.42
C ALA A 21 5.23 -5.20 8.62
N GLY A 22 5.50 -6.50 8.48
CA GLY A 22 5.94 -7.38 9.57
C GLY A 22 5.24 -8.73 9.48
N GLU A 23 5.32 -9.57 10.53
CA GLU A 23 4.53 -10.81 10.65
C GLU A 23 3.05 -10.51 10.41
N GLN A 24 2.64 -10.68 9.15
CA GLN A 24 1.25 -10.63 8.74
C GLN A 24 0.53 -11.67 9.55
N ASP A 25 -0.58 -11.27 10.18
CA ASP A 25 -1.50 -12.27 10.67
C ASP A 25 -2.18 -12.88 9.43
N LEU A 26 -1.52 -13.86 8.80
CA LEU A 26 -2.02 -14.57 7.64
C LEU A 26 -3.40 -15.21 7.92
N THR A 27 -3.73 -15.40 9.21
CA THR A 27 -5.06 -15.78 9.69
C THR A 27 -6.10 -14.68 9.44
N VAL A 28 -5.74 -13.42 9.66
CA VAL A 28 -6.59 -12.25 9.35
C VAL A 28 -6.78 -12.13 7.84
N GLU A 29 -5.70 -12.26 7.04
CA GLU A 29 -5.81 -12.25 5.57
C GLU A 29 -6.74 -13.38 5.07
N GLU A 30 -6.54 -14.62 5.55
CA GLU A 30 -7.41 -15.76 5.21
C GLU A 30 -8.87 -15.47 5.57
N LYS A 31 -9.12 -14.96 6.77
CA LYS A 31 -10.46 -14.62 7.26
C LYS A 31 -11.11 -13.55 6.37
N GLU A 32 -10.40 -12.49 6.06
CA GLU A 32 -10.91 -11.41 5.21
C GLU A 32 -11.26 -11.91 3.80
N ILE A 33 -10.34 -12.60 3.12
CA ILE A 33 -10.63 -13.15 1.79
C ILE A 33 -11.85 -14.09 1.84
N SER A 34 -11.94 -14.95 2.86
CA SER A 34 -13.04 -15.90 3.02
C SER A 34 -14.40 -15.23 3.30
N GLN A 35 -14.42 -14.01 3.83
CA GLN A 35 -15.64 -13.25 4.14
C GLN A 35 -16.00 -12.24 3.05
N TYR A 36 -15.11 -11.98 2.10
CA TYR A 36 -15.32 -10.98 1.06
C TYR A 36 -16.42 -11.39 0.08
N ILE A 37 -17.33 -10.47 -0.24
CA ILE A 37 -18.41 -10.72 -1.20
C ILE A 37 -18.09 -9.98 -2.49
N VAL A 38 -18.01 -10.73 -3.59
CA VAL A 38 -17.82 -10.16 -4.92
C VAL A 38 -19.19 -9.88 -5.51
N THR A 39 -19.61 -8.62 -5.42
CA THR A 39 -20.84 -8.15 -6.08
C THR A 39 -20.61 -7.93 -7.57
N HIS A 40 -21.67 -7.74 -8.34
CA HIS A 40 -21.55 -7.41 -9.77
C HIS A 40 -20.74 -6.14 -10.05
N GLN A 41 -20.79 -5.15 -9.16
CA GLN A 41 -19.95 -3.96 -9.29
C GLN A 41 -18.48 -4.25 -9.01
N ILE A 42 -18.18 -5.02 -7.94
CA ILE A 42 -16.81 -5.42 -7.62
C ILE A 42 -16.23 -6.28 -8.73
N GLU A 43 -17.04 -7.16 -9.34
CA GLU A 43 -16.68 -7.96 -10.51
C GLU A 43 -16.13 -7.06 -11.64
N ARG A 44 -16.91 -6.07 -12.07
CA ARG A 44 -16.52 -5.12 -13.13
C ARG A 44 -15.29 -4.28 -12.77
N HIS A 45 -15.22 -3.82 -11.52
CA HIS A 45 -14.09 -3.03 -11.04
C HIS A 45 -12.80 -3.85 -11.01
N LEU A 46 -12.88 -5.12 -10.61
CA LEU A 46 -11.76 -6.04 -10.60
C LEU A 46 -11.28 -6.33 -12.03
N GLU A 47 -12.20 -6.55 -12.98
CA GLU A 47 -11.84 -6.70 -14.40
C GLU A 47 -11.12 -5.47 -14.96
N THR A 48 -11.63 -4.28 -14.65
CA THR A 48 -11.04 -3.00 -15.08
C THR A 48 -9.64 -2.83 -14.49
N PHE A 49 -9.49 -3.07 -13.19
CA PHE A 49 -8.21 -3.03 -12.49
C PHE A 49 -7.20 -4.01 -13.09
N LEU A 50 -7.56 -5.30 -13.20
CA LEU A 50 -6.66 -6.35 -13.69
C LEU A 50 -6.22 -6.07 -15.14
N THR A 51 -7.12 -5.54 -15.97
CA THR A 51 -6.80 -5.16 -17.35
C THR A 51 -5.74 -4.08 -17.40
N ASN A 52 -5.90 -2.99 -16.63
CA ASN A 52 -4.90 -1.92 -16.57
C ASN A 52 -3.58 -2.39 -15.91
N TYR A 53 -3.66 -3.23 -14.87
CA TYR A 53 -2.47 -3.70 -14.16
C TYR A 53 -1.59 -4.56 -15.06
N LYS A 54 -2.14 -5.36 -15.98
CA LYS A 54 -1.34 -6.15 -16.92
C LYS A 54 -0.48 -5.34 -17.88
N LEU A 55 -0.74 -4.03 -18.03
CA LEU A 55 0.11 -3.17 -18.86
C LEU A 55 1.52 -3.11 -18.25
N LEU A 56 2.51 -3.62 -19.00
CA LEU A 56 3.91 -3.66 -18.56
C LEU A 56 4.53 -2.26 -18.56
N SER A 57 4.27 -1.48 -19.60
CA SER A 57 4.71 -0.09 -19.74
C SER A 57 3.52 0.83 -19.93
N THR A 58 3.36 1.82 -19.05
CA THR A 58 2.28 2.82 -19.12
C THR A 58 2.60 4.05 -18.27
N ASP A 59 2.11 5.22 -18.68
CA ASP A 59 2.08 6.43 -17.86
C ASP A 59 0.77 6.59 -17.06
N ARG A 60 -0.20 5.71 -17.32
CA ARG A 60 -1.49 5.62 -16.62
C ARG A 60 -1.38 4.67 -15.43
N ILE A 61 -0.59 5.11 -14.45
CA ILE A 61 -0.09 4.29 -13.34
C ILE A 61 -1.04 4.23 -12.14
N GLY A 62 -2.05 5.12 -12.12
CA GLY A 62 -2.90 5.41 -10.98
C GLY A 62 -4.26 4.71 -11.04
N VAL A 63 -4.74 4.27 -9.87
CA VAL A 63 -6.11 3.76 -9.66
C VAL A 63 -6.76 4.57 -8.55
N TRP A 64 -7.91 5.18 -8.82
CA TRP A 64 -8.67 5.97 -7.85
C TRP A 64 -9.93 5.21 -7.44
N ILE A 65 -9.99 4.78 -6.18
CA ILE A 65 -11.15 4.09 -5.61
C ILE A 65 -11.98 5.10 -4.82
N SER A 66 -13.20 5.38 -5.27
CA SER A 66 -14.09 6.37 -4.64
C SER A 66 -15.34 5.74 -4.03
N GLY A 67 -16.07 6.47 -3.18
CA GLY A 67 -17.30 5.97 -2.56
C GLY A 67 -17.56 6.50 -1.15
N PHE A 68 -18.81 6.47 -0.70
CA PHE A 68 -19.22 6.98 0.62
C PHE A 68 -18.61 6.18 1.79
N PHE A 69 -18.71 6.68 3.02
CA PHE A 69 -18.25 5.95 4.22
C PHE A 69 -18.98 4.60 4.36
N GLY A 70 -18.24 3.51 4.62
CA GLY A 70 -18.82 2.17 4.71
C GLY A 70 -19.09 1.46 3.37
N SER A 71 -18.76 2.07 2.21
CA SER A 71 -18.87 1.44 0.88
C SER A 71 -17.87 0.30 0.61
N GLY A 72 -16.90 0.08 1.51
CA GLY A 72 -15.91 -1.00 1.38
C GLY A 72 -14.66 -0.65 0.57
N LYS A 73 -14.35 0.63 0.32
CA LYS A 73 -13.15 1.07 -0.44
C LYS A 73 -11.85 0.48 0.08
N SER A 74 -11.57 0.68 1.37
CA SER A 74 -10.37 0.17 2.04
C SER A 74 -10.29 -1.34 1.94
N TYR A 75 -11.42 -2.03 2.14
CA TYR A 75 -11.49 -3.48 2.03
C TYR A 75 -11.21 -3.95 0.59
N PHE A 76 -11.77 -3.29 -0.42
CA PHE A 76 -11.49 -3.62 -1.81
C PHE A 76 -10.02 -3.35 -2.18
N ALA A 77 -9.44 -2.24 -1.74
CA ALA A 77 -8.02 -1.95 -1.91
C ALA A 77 -7.14 -3.02 -1.24
N LYS A 78 -7.55 -3.51 -0.07
CA LYS A 78 -6.88 -4.59 0.67
C LYS A 78 -6.93 -5.92 -0.08
N ILE A 79 -8.10 -6.29 -0.62
CA ILE A 79 -8.26 -7.47 -1.48
C ILE A 79 -7.36 -7.37 -2.71
N ILE A 80 -7.27 -6.21 -3.35
CA ILE A 80 -6.30 -5.98 -4.43
C ILE A 80 -4.87 -6.24 -3.93
N GLY A 81 -4.48 -5.69 -2.78
CA GLY A 81 -3.17 -5.94 -2.17
C GLY A 81 -2.87 -7.43 -1.94
N TYR A 82 -3.84 -8.20 -1.43
CA TYR A 82 -3.72 -9.64 -1.24
C TYR A 82 -3.58 -10.40 -2.55
N LEU A 83 -4.37 -10.04 -3.56
CA LEU A 83 -4.27 -10.65 -4.89
C LEU A 83 -2.93 -10.35 -5.56
N LEU A 84 -2.36 -9.16 -5.35
CA LEU A 84 -1.07 -8.82 -5.92
C LEU A 84 0.09 -9.54 -5.21
N THR A 85 0.05 -9.65 -3.88
CA THR A 85 1.13 -10.30 -3.11
C THR A 85 1.06 -11.82 -3.16
N ASN A 86 -0.15 -12.38 -3.13
CA ASN A 86 -0.45 -13.81 -3.20
C ASN A 86 0.28 -14.68 -2.15
N HIS A 87 0.14 -14.33 -0.86
CA HIS A 87 0.73 -15.13 0.20
C HIS A 87 0.18 -16.56 0.22
N THR A 88 1.00 -17.49 0.71
CA THR A 88 0.52 -18.81 1.14
C THR A 88 -0.08 -18.65 2.53
N LEU A 89 -1.35 -18.99 2.67
CA LEU A 89 -2.14 -18.85 3.89
C LEU A 89 -1.94 -20.07 4.83
N PRO A 90 -2.37 -20.02 6.11
CA PRO A 90 -2.10 -21.08 7.09
C PRO A 90 -2.54 -22.49 6.66
N LYS A 91 -3.59 -22.60 5.84
CA LYS A 91 -4.06 -23.89 5.29
C LYS A 91 -3.28 -24.40 4.07
N GLY A 92 -2.20 -23.72 3.68
CA GLY A 92 -1.37 -24.07 2.52
C GLY A 92 -1.93 -23.65 1.17
N ILE A 93 -3.12 -23.06 1.11
CA ILE A 93 -3.69 -22.46 -0.11
C ILE A 93 -3.19 -21.02 -0.25
N THR A 94 -3.09 -20.53 -1.48
CA THR A 94 -2.70 -19.15 -1.75
C THR A 94 -3.89 -18.19 -1.65
N ALA A 95 -3.62 -16.91 -1.38
CA ALA A 95 -4.64 -15.86 -1.34
C ALA A 95 -5.49 -15.81 -2.63
N ARG A 96 -4.87 -16.00 -3.81
CA ARG A 96 -5.58 -16.08 -5.09
C ARG A 96 -6.48 -17.31 -5.20
N GLU A 97 -6.02 -18.47 -4.74
CA GLU A 97 -6.84 -19.69 -4.75
C GLU A 97 -8.06 -19.54 -3.86
N LEU A 98 -7.89 -19.02 -2.64
CA LEU A 98 -9.00 -18.74 -1.73
C LEU A 98 -9.96 -17.69 -2.31
N PHE A 99 -9.43 -16.62 -2.92
CA PHE A 99 -10.28 -15.61 -3.54
C PHE A 99 -11.07 -16.15 -4.74
N ASN A 100 -10.51 -17.10 -5.51
CA ASN A 100 -11.22 -17.71 -6.63
C ASN A 100 -12.51 -18.44 -6.20
N GLU A 101 -12.59 -18.93 -4.95
CA GLU A 101 -13.81 -19.51 -4.37
C GLU A 101 -14.92 -18.47 -4.16
N ARG A 102 -14.55 -17.18 -4.07
CA ARG A 102 -15.50 -16.05 -3.90
C ARG A 102 -16.18 -15.65 -5.20
N LEU A 103 -15.68 -16.13 -6.34
CA LEU A 103 -16.19 -15.80 -7.68
C LEU A 103 -17.38 -16.67 -8.11
N SER A 104 -17.89 -17.58 -7.27
CA SER A 104 -18.93 -18.54 -7.65
C SER A 104 -20.22 -17.92 -8.19
N ASN A 105 -20.54 -16.70 -7.73
CA ASN A 105 -21.74 -15.96 -8.13
C ASN A 105 -21.47 -14.93 -9.25
N CYS A 106 -20.22 -14.80 -9.71
CA CYS A 106 -19.88 -13.84 -10.75
C CYS A 106 -20.45 -14.26 -12.11
N THR A 107 -20.64 -13.27 -12.98
CA THR A 107 -21.11 -13.48 -14.36
C THR A 107 -20.02 -14.17 -15.19
N ASN A 108 -18.75 -13.78 -15.01
CA ASN A 108 -17.59 -14.25 -15.78
C ASN A 108 -16.44 -14.77 -14.90
N PRO A 109 -16.67 -15.81 -14.06
CA PRO A 109 -15.68 -16.26 -13.08
C PRO A 109 -14.37 -16.74 -13.72
N GLU A 110 -14.43 -17.48 -14.82
CA GLU A 110 -13.23 -18.03 -15.48
C GLU A 110 -12.36 -16.93 -16.12
N PHE A 111 -12.97 -15.86 -16.61
CA PHE A 111 -12.23 -14.70 -17.12
C PHE A 111 -11.45 -14.01 -16.00
N ILE A 112 -12.09 -13.77 -14.85
CA ILE A 112 -11.43 -13.16 -13.69
C ILE A 112 -10.32 -14.06 -13.16
N LYS A 113 -10.58 -15.36 -12.99
CA LYS A 113 -9.56 -16.34 -12.57
C LYS A 113 -8.35 -16.35 -13.51
N GLY A 114 -8.59 -16.30 -14.83
CA GLY A 114 -7.52 -16.20 -15.83
C GLY A 114 -6.68 -14.93 -15.68
N ASN A 115 -7.33 -13.79 -15.44
CA ASN A 115 -6.65 -12.52 -15.18
C ASN A 115 -5.86 -12.54 -13.86
N ILE A 116 -6.42 -13.10 -12.79
CA ILE A 116 -5.73 -13.27 -11.51
C ILE A 116 -4.50 -14.17 -11.68
N LYS A 117 -4.62 -15.27 -12.44
CA LYS A 117 -3.48 -16.17 -12.73
C LYS A 117 -2.37 -15.45 -13.50
N SER A 118 -2.72 -14.52 -14.40
CA SER A 118 -1.72 -13.76 -15.17
C SER A 118 -0.81 -12.89 -14.29
N LEU A 119 -1.25 -12.51 -13.08
CA LEU A 119 -0.44 -11.76 -12.11
C LEU A 119 0.82 -12.52 -11.68
N ASN A 120 0.89 -13.84 -11.87
CA ASN A 120 2.13 -14.61 -11.65
C ASN A 120 3.31 -14.11 -12.51
N SER A 121 3.02 -13.53 -13.68
CA SER A 121 4.04 -12.98 -14.58
C SER A 121 4.51 -11.57 -14.20
N ILE A 122 3.89 -10.96 -13.18
CA ILE A 122 4.15 -9.59 -12.74
C ILE A 122 4.31 -9.60 -11.21
N PRO A 123 5.42 -10.13 -10.68
CA PRO A 123 5.65 -10.15 -9.24
C PRO A 123 5.70 -8.73 -8.69
N SER A 124 5.17 -8.52 -7.49
CA SER A 124 5.06 -7.20 -6.90
C SER A 124 5.41 -7.14 -5.41
N THR A 125 5.89 -5.98 -5.00
CA THR A 125 6.01 -5.57 -3.60
C THR A 125 4.89 -4.55 -3.32
N ILE A 126 4.10 -4.80 -2.27
CA ILE A 126 2.97 -3.95 -1.89
C ILE A 126 3.32 -3.14 -0.65
N VAL A 127 3.15 -1.83 -0.75
CA VAL A 127 3.27 -0.89 0.37
C VAL A 127 1.89 -0.31 0.61
N MET A 128 1.20 -0.79 1.66
CA MET A 128 -0.15 -0.32 1.99
C MET A 128 -0.15 0.43 3.31
N PHE A 129 -0.77 1.61 3.34
CA PHE A 129 -0.91 2.42 4.55
C PHE A 129 -2.07 3.39 4.42
N GLU A 130 -2.54 3.87 5.57
CA GLU A 130 -3.59 4.87 5.68
C GLU A 130 -2.99 6.26 5.87
N MET A 131 -3.54 7.24 5.19
CA MET A 131 -3.27 8.65 5.43
C MET A 131 -4.29 9.18 6.42
N THR A 132 -3.93 9.23 7.71
CA THR A 132 -4.76 9.92 8.70
C THR A 132 -4.69 11.44 8.49
N ALA A 133 -5.52 12.23 9.16
CA ALA A 133 -5.43 13.70 9.14
C ALA A 133 -4.74 14.25 10.41
N ASP A 134 -4.12 13.38 11.22
CA ASP A 134 -3.59 13.74 12.53
C ASP A 134 -2.52 14.84 12.47
N SER A 135 -2.50 15.66 13.51
CA SER A 135 -1.75 16.92 13.64
C SER A 135 -0.22 16.84 13.44
N SER A 136 0.37 15.64 13.41
CA SER A 136 1.77 15.40 13.04
C SER A 136 2.02 15.50 11.53
N LEU A 137 1.00 15.35 10.69
CA LEU A 137 1.05 15.53 9.23
C LEU A 137 1.09 16.99 8.78
N ASN A 138 1.06 17.93 9.73
CA ASN A 138 1.22 19.35 9.42
C ASN A 138 2.64 19.70 8.96
N MET A 139 3.62 18.79 9.07
CA MET A 139 5.00 19.03 8.65
C MET A 139 5.51 18.08 7.56
N GLU A 140 4.88 16.91 7.37
CA GLU A 140 5.39 15.89 6.43
C GLU A 140 4.64 15.92 5.09
N THR A 141 5.41 15.89 4.00
CA THR A 141 4.88 15.85 2.64
C THR A 141 4.45 14.43 2.24
N ILE A 142 3.55 14.30 1.26
CA ILE A 142 3.11 12.99 0.77
C ILE A 142 4.28 12.11 0.31
N GLN A 143 5.29 12.67 -0.35
CA GLN A 143 6.45 11.91 -0.79
C GLN A 143 7.28 11.37 0.39
N GLN A 144 7.41 12.13 1.48
CA GLN A 144 8.09 11.68 2.69
C GLN A 144 7.32 10.54 3.36
N SER A 145 5.99 10.68 3.51
CA SER A 145 5.17 9.61 4.09
C SER A 145 5.19 8.34 3.24
N ILE A 146 5.13 8.45 1.90
CA ILE A 146 5.31 7.30 0.98
C ILE A 146 6.69 6.66 1.17
N PHE A 147 7.75 7.48 1.21
CA PHE A 147 9.11 6.97 1.33
C PHE A 147 9.33 6.24 2.66
N LYS A 148 8.86 6.82 3.77
CA LYS A 148 8.92 6.18 5.09
C LYS A 148 8.27 4.81 5.07
N LYS A 149 7.06 4.70 4.50
CA LYS A 149 6.33 3.42 4.42
C LYS A 149 7.00 2.42 3.48
N PHE A 150 7.63 2.91 2.42
CA PHE A 150 8.48 2.09 1.56
C PHE A 150 9.70 1.55 2.34
N LEU A 151 10.39 2.38 3.12
CA LEU A 151 11.54 1.95 3.93
C LEU A 151 11.14 0.90 4.99
N GLU A 152 10.04 1.13 5.71
CA GLU A 152 9.49 0.14 6.65
C GLU A 152 9.20 -1.20 5.95
N THR A 153 8.65 -1.16 4.73
CA THR A 153 8.38 -2.38 3.93
C THR A 153 9.66 -3.10 3.49
N CYS A 154 10.75 -2.36 3.30
CA CYS A 154 12.07 -2.94 3.00
C CYS A 154 12.78 -3.51 4.23
N GLY A 155 12.18 -3.40 5.42
CA GLY A 155 12.76 -3.92 6.67
C GLY A 155 13.71 -2.96 7.39
N TYR A 156 13.71 -1.68 7.02
CA TYR A 156 14.41 -0.64 7.78
C TYR A 156 13.58 -0.20 9.00
N SER A 157 14.23 0.56 9.88
CA SER A 157 13.66 1.05 11.13
C SER A 157 12.35 1.81 10.93
N SER A 158 11.45 1.72 11.91
CA SER A 158 10.24 2.54 11.97
C SER A 158 10.49 3.98 12.42
N PHE A 159 11.72 4.27 12.90
CA PHE A 159 12.17 5.61 13.27
C PHE A 159 12.74 6.32 12.03
N PRO A 160 12.11 7.40 11.51
CA PRO A 160 12.42 7.95 10.19
C PRO A 160 13.90 8.21 9.94
N ASN A 161 14.55 8.98 10.82
CA ASN A 161 15.96 9.34 10.65
C ASN A 161 16.88 8.11 10.68
N VAL A 162 16.56 7.10 11.49
CA VAL A 162 17.33 5.85 11.50
C VAL A 162 17.08 5.09 10.21
N ALA A 163 15.84 4.95 9.75
CA ALA A 163 15.49 4.28 8.51
C ALA A 163 16.24 4.86 7.30
N ILE A 164 16.31 6.19 7.22
CA ILE A 164 17.01 6.92 6.15
C ILE A 164 18.52 6.66 6.22
N MET A 165 19.11 6.73 7.41
CA MET A 165 20.53 6.43 7.59
C MET A 165 20.83 4.97 7.24
N GLU A 166 20.00 4.02 7.68
CA GLU A 166 20.13 2.61 7.34
C GLU A 166 20.03 2.39 5.83
N TYR A 167 19.07 3.02 5.16
CA TYR A 167 18.89 2.93 3.71
C TYR A 167 20.09 3.49 2.95
N GLU A 168 20.62 4.65 3.35
CA GLU A 168 21.82 5.21 2.73
C GLU A 168 23.03 4.30 2.98
N LEU A 169 23.23 3.82 4.22
CA LEU A 169 24.29 2.87 4.54
C LEU A 169 24.19 1.58 3.72
N ASP A 170 22.99 1.04 3.53
CA ASP A 170 22.76 -0.17 2.72
C ASP A 170 23.02 0.07 1.24
N THR A 171 22.62 1.24 0.73
CA THR A 171 22.90 1.66 -0.65
C THR A 171 24.40 1.68 -0.95
N PHE A 172 25.22 2.03 0.03
CA PHE A 172 26.69 2.00 -0.07
C PHE A 172 27.34 0.71 0.46
N GLY A 173 26.56 -0.30 0.85
CA GLY A 173 27.06 -1.60 1.29
C GLY A 173 27.71 -1.59 2.68
N HIS A 174 27.33 -0.66 3.54
CA HIS A 174 27.91 -0.45 4.87
C HIS A 174 27.02 -0.98 6.00
N LEU A 175 25.70 -1.10 5.79
CA LEU A 175 24.74 -1.37 6.86
C LEU A 175 25.04 -2.64 7.68
N GLU A 176 25.38 -3.74 7.02
CA GLU A 176 25.67 -5.01 7.69
C GLU A 176 26.90 -4.91 8.61
N GLU A 177 27.93 -4.16 8.23
CA GLU A 177 29.07 -3.91 9.09
C GLU A 177 28.69 -3.09 10.33
N ILE A 178 27.77 -2.14 10.20
CA ILE A 178 27.25 -1.37 11.34
C ILE A 178 26.47 -2.28 12.29
N ARG A 179 25.61 -3.15 11.75
CA ARG A 179 24.85 -4.16 12.52
C ARG A 179 25.80 -5.06 13.32
N ASN A 180 26.76 -5.66 12.63
CA ASN A 180 27.77 -6.53 13.23
C ASN A 180 28.59 -5.80 14.31
N TYR A 181 28.97 -4.54 14.09
CA TYR A 181 29.72 -3.76 15.06
C TYR A 181 28.93 -3.53 16.35
N ILE A 182 27.65 -3.16 16.23
CA ILE A 182 26.78 -2.89 17.38
C ILE A 182 26.61 -4.16 18.22
N GLU A 183 26.35 -5.29 17.58
CA GLU A 183 26.16 -6.59 18.25
C GLU A 183 27.44 -7.09 18.92
N GLN A 184 28.59 -7.00 18.23
CA GLN A 184 29.89 -7.39 18.80
C GLN A 184 30.34 -6.48 19.94
N SER A 185 29.82 -5.25 19.99
CA SER A 185 30.01 -4.33 21.12
C SER A 185 29.12 -4.66 22.33
N GLY A 186 28.36 -5.76 22.28
CA GLY A 186 27.47 -6.22 23.35
C GLY A 186 26.12 -5.49 23.43
N ASN A 187 25.74 -4.75 22.37
CA ASN A 187 24.46 -4.03 22.32
C ASN A 187 23.46 -4.75 21.42
N ASP A 188 22.18 -4.57 21.71
CA ASP A 188 21.09 -5.03 20.86
C ASP A 188 20.84 -4.00 19.76
N TYR A 189 21.06 -4.39 18.49
CA TYR A 189 20.85 -3.52 17.34
C TYR A 189 19.44 -2.92 17.32
N SER A 190 18.42 -3.72 17.62
CA SER A 190 17.03 -3.29 17.59
C SER A 190 16.74 -2.21 18.63
N LYS A 191 17.45 -2.22 19.78
CA LYS A 191 17.35 -1.16 20.80
C LYS A 191 18.11 0.09 20.41
N VAL A 192 19.31 -0.06 19.83
CA VAL A 192 20.11 1.08 19.35
C VAL A 192 19.38 1.82 18.22
N ALA A 193 18.77 1.09 17.29
CA ALA A 193 18.01 1.64 16.16
C ALA A 193 16.72 2.40 16.57
N GLN A 194 16.31 2.32 17.84
CA GLN A 194 15.20 3.12 18.39
C GLN A 194 15.63 4.53 18.82
N ASN A 195 16.94 4.81 18.88
CA ASN A 195 17.48 6.10 19.29
C ASN A 195 18.44 6.64 18.22
N VAL A 196 18.03 7.73 17.56
CA VAL A 196 18.78 8.37 16.47
C VAL A 196 20.21 8.75 16.88
N GLY A 197 20.39 9.27 18.09
CA GLY A 197 21.69 9.70 18.59
C GLY A 197 22.63 8.54 18.86
N GLU A 198 22.11 7.47 19.48
CA GLU A 198 22.87 6.24 19.73
C GLU A 198 23.23 5.52 18.44
N PHE A 199 22.26 5.36 17.52
CA PHE A 199 22.51 4.78 16.21
C PHE A 199 23.61 5.54 15.47
N ARG A 200 23.52 6.88 15.40
CA ARG A 200 24.54 7.72 14.76
C ARG A 200 25.90 7.55 15.42
N ARG A 201 25.96 7.50 16.76
CA ARG A 201 27.21 7.31 17.51
C ARG A 201 27.88 5.99 17.15
N TYR A 202 27.14 4.89 17.14
CA TYR A 202 27.70 3.58 16.82
C TYR A 202 28.04 3.45 15.32
N ALA A 203 27.22 4.00 14.43
CA ALA A 203 27.49 4.02 13.00
C ALA A 203 28.79 4.77 12.69
N VAL A 204 29.02 5.95 13.27
CA VAL A 204 30.28 6.70 13.10
C VAL A 204 31.50 5.89 13.58
N LYS A 205 31.41 5.25 14.75
CA LYS A 205 32.49 4.40 15.27
C LYS A 205 32.79 3.22 14.34
N ALA A 206 31.75 2.51 13.91
CA ALA A 206 31.88 1.37 13.01
C ALA A 206 32.49 1.78 11.65
N MET A 207 32.01 2.89 11.05
CA MET A 207 32.57 3.41 9.80
C MET A 207 34.04 3.82 9.95
N THR A 208 34.41 4.40 11.09
CA THR A 208 35.79 4.80 11.36
C THR A 208 36.72 3.60 11.53
N GLU A 209 36.30 2.64 12.36
CA GLU A 209 37.15 1.51 12.76
C GLU A 209 37.21 0.39 11.71
N ARG A 210 36.16 0.22 10.89
CA ARG A 210 36.05 -0.92 9.97
C ARG A 210 36.04 -0.57 8.49
N ILE A 211 35.57 0.63 8.13
CA ILE A 211 35.35 1.02 6.73
C ILE A 211 36.42 2.03 6.26
N GLY A 212 37.06 2.73 7.20
CA GLY A 212 38.19 3.64 6.92
C GLY A 212 37.78 5.09 6.67
N TYR A 213 36.56 5.47 7.08
CA TYR A 213 36.16 6.88 7.12
C TYR A 213 36.87 7.60 8.27
N SER A 214 37.11 8.91 8.15
CA SER A 214 37.35 9.73 9.34
C SER A 214 36.04 9.95 10.13
N PRO A 215 36.12 10.28 11.43
CA PRO A 215 34.92 10.58 12.22
C PRO A 215 34.06 11.70 11.62
N ASP A 216 34.69 12.72 11.03
CA ASP A 216 33.99 13.84 10.41
C ASP A 216 33.30 13.42 9.10
N GLU A 217 33.96 12.64 8.25
CA GLU A 217 33.36 12.12 7.01
C GLU A 217 32.17 11.20 7.29
N ALA A 218 32.29 10.29 8.26
CA ALA A 218 31.17 9.42 8.67
C ALA A 218 30.02 10.24 9.27
N GLY A 219 30.34 11.24 10.10
CA GLY A 219 29.36 12.13 10.69
C GLY A 219 28.58 12.95 9.66
N GLU A 220 29.27 13.44 8.62
CA GLU A 220 28.67 14.21 7.53
C GLU A 220 27.92 13.31 6.54
N PHE A 221 28.38 12.09 6.27
CA PHE A 221 27.66 11.09 5.47
C PHE A 221 26.25 10.85 6.02
N LEU A 222 26.14 10.54 7.31
CA LEU A 222 24.85 10.27 7.96
C LEU A 222 23.96 11.52 8.02
N LYS A 223 24.56 12.70 8.23
CA LYS A 223 23.83 13.98 8.22
C LYS A 223 23.31 14.33 6.83
N SER A 224 24.10 14.09 5.80
CA SER A 224 23.72 14.29 4.40
C SER A 224 22.50 13.43 4.03
N ALA A 225 22.48 12.17 4.48
CA ALA A 225 21.33 11.28 4.27
C ALA A 225 20.02 11.88 4.82
N VAL A 226 20.04 12.40 6.07
CA VAL A 226 18.86 13.04 6.68
C VAL A 226 18.48 14.33 5.95
N ASN A 227 19.44 15.17 5.58
CA ASN A 227 19.16 16.42 4.84
C ASN A 227 18.52 16.15 3.46
N LYS A 228 18.92 15.08 2.77
CA LYS A 228 18.30 14.65 1.50
C LYS A 228 16.83 14.26 1.69
N TYR A 229 16.49 13.65 2.83
CA TYR A 229 15.11 13.32 3.16
C TYR A 229 14.26 14.55 3.49
N ASP A 230 14.80 15.50 4.25
CA ASP A 230 14.08 16.73 4.59
C ASP A 230 13.72 17.55 3.33
N SER A 231 14.52 17.41 2.28
CA SER A 231 14.32 18.04 0.97
C SER A 231 13.82 17.07 -0.12
N LEU A 232 13.24 15.91 0.28
CA LEU A 232 12.82 14.86 -0.65
C LEU A 232 11.81 15.39 -1.66
N SER A 233 12.19 15.32 -2.94
CA SER A 233 11.31 15.66 -4.05
C SER A 233 10.61 14.41 -4.61
N PRO A 234 9.45 14.57 -5.29
CA PRO A 234 8.80 13.46 -5.99
C PRO A 234 9.72 12.74 -7.00
N ALA A 235 10.62 13.47 -7.65
CA ALA A 235 11.56 12.91 -8.62
C ALA A 235 12.58 11.98 -7.95
N VAL A 236 13.13 12.37 -6.81
CA VAL A 236 14.09 11.56 -6.04
C VAL A 236 13.41 10.34 -5.41
N LEU A 237 12.19 10.52 -4.87
CA LEU A 237 11.37 9.39 -4.43
C LEU A 237 11.18 8.35 -5.55
N ALA A 238 10.84 8.82 -6.76
CA ALA A 238 10.64 7.96 -7.91
C ALA A 238 11.94 7.25 -8.33
N GLU A 239 13.12 7.87 -8.19
CA GLU A 239 14.41 7.20 -8.40
C GLU A 239 14.61 6.03 -7.44
N HIS A 240 14.49 6.27 -6.13
CA HIS A 240 14.61 5.20 -5.12
C HIS A 240 13.65 4.03 -5.37
N CYS A 241 12.40 4.33 -5.73
CA CYS A 241 11.40 3.33 -6.05
C CYS A 241 11.79 2.52 -7.31
N VAL A 242 12.26 3.20 -8.36
CA VAL A 242 12.66 2.55 -9.61
C VAL A 242 13.90 1.68 -9.41
N ASP A 243 14.90 2.17 -8.69
CA ASP A 243 16.11 1.40 -8.37
C ASP A 243 15.76 0.11 -7.63
N TYR A 244 14.81 0.18 -6.69
CA TYR A 244 14.27 -1.01 -6.04
C TYR A 244 13.60 -1.97 -7.02
N THR A 245 12.77 -1.47 -7.95
CA THR A 245 12.14 -2.34 -8.97
C THR A 245 13.16 -3.00 -9.88
N MET A 246 14.24 -2.31 -10.24
CA MET A 246 15.33 -2.86 -11.05
C MET A 246 16.13 -3.92 -10.27
N LYS A 247 16.44 -3.64 -9.00
CA LYS A 247 17.18 -4.57 -8.11
C LYS A 247 16.41 -5.86 -7.85
N THR A 248 15.10 -5.77 -7.65
CA THR A 248 14.26 -6.92 -7.25
C THR A 248 13.57 -7.62 -8.42
N GLY A 249 13.46 -6.96 -9.58
CA GLY A 249 12.62 -7.42 -10.69
C GLY A 249 11.12 -7.40 -10.37
N LYS A 250 10.71 -6.81 -9.24
CA LYS A 250 9.32 -6.72 -8.81
C LYS A 250 8.76 -5.33 -9.10
N ARG A 251 7.49 -5.29 -9.49
CA ARG A 251 6.72 -4.05 -9.55
C ARG A 251 6.46 -3.54 -8.13
N LEU A 252 6.63 -2.24 -7.90
CA LEU A 252 6.30 -1.62 -6.62
C LEU A 252 4.90 -1.00 -6.70
N VAL A 253 4.02 -1.32 -5.75
CA VAL A 253 2.65 -0.79 -5.73
C VAL A 253 2.38 -0.15 -4.37
N PHE A 254 2.06 1.13 -4.41
CA PHE A 254 1.59 1.87 -3.24
C PHE A 254 0.07 1.83 -3.18
N ILE A 255 -0.48 1.44 -2.05
CA ILE A 255 -1.92 1.49 -1.76
C ILE A 255 -2.12 2.47 -0.60
N VAL A 256 -2.62 3.66 -0.92
CA VAL A 256 -2.78 4.76 0.04
C VAL A 256 -4.27 4.94 0.36
N ASP A 257 -4.66 4.50 1.56
CA ASP A 257 -6.03 4.62 2.02
C ASP A 257 -6.31 6.04 2.54
N GLU A 258 -7.54 6.51 2.33
CA GLU A 258 -8.06 7.81 2.77
C GLU A 258 -7.29 9.05 2.27
N ILE A 259 -6.65 9.00 1.09
CA ILE A 259 -5.94 10.15 0.52
C ILE A 259 -6.84 11.38 0.35
N GLY A 260 -8.14 11.18 0.17
CA GLY A 260 -9.11 12.26 0.08
C GLY A 260 -9.08 13.19 1.29
N GLN A 261 -8.94 12.64 2.51
CA GLN A 261 -8.85 13.46 3.71
C GLN A 261 -7.57 14.29 3.71
N TYR A 262 -6.43 13.70 3.35
CA TYR A 262 -5.15 14.41 3.24
C TYR A 262 -5.26 15.61 2.28
N VAL A 263 -5.86 15.40 1.10
CA VAL A 263 -6.00 16.47 0.09
C VAL A 263 -6.97 17.57 0.54
N ILE A 264 -7.94 17.26 1.41
CA ILE A 264 -9.02 18.15 1.83
C ILE A 264 -8.74 18.89 3.16
N SER A 265 -7.80 18.41 3.99
CA SER A 265 -7.71 18.82 5.40
C SER A 265 -7.09 20.19 5.70
N LEU A 266 -6.80 21.07 4.73
CA LEU A 266 -6.11 22.36 5.01
C LEU A 266 -6.79 23.59 4.38
N LYS A 267 -6.34 24.78 4.84
CA LYS A 267 -6.63 26.07 4.19
C LYS A 267 -5.88 26.23 2.85
N ASP A 268 -4.82 25.46 2.62
CA ASP A 268 -3.97 25.43 1.41
C ASP A 268 -4.12 24.11 0.63
N ASN A 269 -5.35 23.76 0.25
CA ASN A 269 -5.66 22.49 -0.43
C ASN A 269 -4.96 22.33 -1.80
N GLU A 270 -4.58 23.44 -2.43
CA GLU A 270 -3.82 23.44 -3.70
C GLU A 270 -2.49 22.70 -3.57
N ASP A 271 -1.76 22.92 -2.49
CA ASP A 271 -0.39 22.40 -2.38
C ASP A 271 -0.35 20.88 -2.24
N ARG A 272 -1.34 20.29 -1.54
CA ARG A 272 -1.38 18.84 -1.31
C ARG A 272 -1.83 18.04 -2.52
N ILE A 273 -2.84 18.53 -3.26
CA ILE A 273 -3.25 17.89 -4.51
C ILE A 273 -2.15 18.00 -5.58
N LEU A 274 -1.44 19.14 -5.62
CA LEU A 274 -0.29 19.33 -6.49
C LEU A 274 0.88 18.44 -6.09
N ALA A 275 1.10 18.20 -4.79
CA ALA A 275 2.11 17.25 -4.32
C ALA A 275 1.78 15.82 -4.75
N LEU A 276 0.53 15.38 -4.59
CA LEU A 276 0.07 14.07 -5.09
C LEU A 276 0.26 13.95 -6.61
N GLN A 277 -0.07 15.01 -7.35
CA GLN A 277 0.19 15.07 -8.79
C GLN A 277 1.68 14.95 -9.11
N GLY A 278 2.55 15.67 -8.38
CA GLY A 278 3.99 15.60 -8.55
C GLY A 278 4.53 14.17 -8.37
N VAL A 279 4.03 13.45 -7.36
CA VAL A 279 4.36 12.03 -7.14
C VAL A 279 3.86 11.15 -8.29
N ALA A 280 2.59 11.29 -8.68
CA ALA A 280 2.03 10.49 -9.77
C ALA A 280 2.75 10.74 -11.11
N GLU A 281 3.11 11.98 -11.40
CA GLU A 281 3.90 12.35 -12.58
C GLU A 281 5.32 11.78 -12.53
N ALA A 282 6.00 11.87 -11.39
CA ALA A 282 7.34 11.33 -11.23
C ALA A 282 7.38 9.80 -11.38
N PHE A 283 6.41 9.09 -10.78
CA PHE A 283 6.24 7.65 -10.94
C PHE A 283 5.94 7.25 -12.38
N ALA A 284 5.09 7.99 -13.08
CA ALA A 284 4.81 7.72 -14.48
C ALA A 284 6.03 7.96 -15.38
N ALA A 285 6.74 9.08 -15.18
CA ALA A 285 7.87 9.47 -16.00
C ALA A 285 9.08 8.52 -15.83
N LYS A 286 9.44 8.20 -14.58
CA LYS A 286 10.60 7.34 -14.28
C LYS A 286 10.25 5.85 -14.26
N GLY A 287 9.15 5.50 -13.58
CA GLY A 287 8.75 4.11 -13.40
C GLY A 287 8.07 3.48 -14.60
N LYS A 288 7.40 4.26 -15.45
CA LYS A 288 6.74 3.77 -16.68
C LYS A 288 5.88 2.52 -16.44
N GLY A 289 5.22 2.43 -15.29
CA GLY A 289 4.40 1.28 -14.89
C GLY A 289 5.08 0.23 -14.00
N SER A 290 6.39 0.33 -13.75
CA SER A 290 7.08 -0.46 -12.71
C SER A 290 6.74 0.02 -11.30
N VAL A 291 6.31 1.27 -11.15
CA VAL A 291 5.77 1.84 -9.91
C VAL A 291 4.31 2.20 -10.16
N ARG A 292 3.39 1.71 -9.32
CA ARG A 292 1.93 1.94 -9.41
C ARG A 292 1.40 2.58 -8.15
N LEU A 293 0.32 3.34 -8.27
CA LEU A 293 -0.30 4.07 -7.17
C LEU A 293 -1.81 3.80 -7.15
N ILE A 294 -2.29 3.20 -6.08
CA ILE A 294 -3.71 2.96 -5.82
C ILE A 294 -4.09 3.82 -4.64
N VAL A 295 -5.15 4.60 -4.76
CA VAL A 295 -5.60 5.49 -3.69
C VAL A 295 -7.08 5.32 -3.43
N THR A 296 -7.50 5.57 -2.19
CA THR A 296 -8.92 5.64 -1.86
C THR A 296 -9.33 7.04 -1.40
N SER A 297 -10.55 7.45 -1.74
CA SER A 297 -11.12 8.73 -1.33
C SER A 297 -12.63 8.61 -1.15
N GLN A 298 -13.22 9.47 -0.33
CA GLN A 298 -14.68 9.58 -0.27
C GLN A 298 -15.25 10.20 -1.55
N GLU A 299 -14.56 11.21 -2.09
CA GLU A 299 -14.96 11.92 -3.30
C GLU A 299 -14.34 11.32 -4.56
N LYS A 300 -15.09 11.39 -5.67
CA LYS A 300 -14.57 11.13 -7.01
C LYS A 300 -13.51 12.17 -7.35
N LEU A 301 -12.45 11.76 -8.05
CA LEU A 301 -11.37 12.65 -8.48
C LEU A 301 -11.90 13.88 -9.25
N ASP A 302 -12.81 13.67 -10.21
CA ASP A 302 -13.38 14.77 -11.00
C ASP A 302 -14.16 15.79 -10.15
N LEU A 303 -14.89 15.30 -9.14
CA LEU A 303 -15.66 16.16 -8.23
C LEU A 303 -14.73 16.94 -7.31
N LEU A 304 -13.68 16.28 -6.81
CA LEU A 304 -12.66 16.91 -5.97
C LEU A 304 -11.96 18.05 -6.73
N ILE A 305 -11.65 17.84 -8.02
CA ILE A 305 -11.08 18.86 -8.91
C ILE A 305 -12.08 19.98 -9.22
N ALA A 306 -13.35 19.63 -9.48
CA ALA A 306 -14.37 20.59 -9.91
C ALA A 306 -14.89 21.50 -8.79
N ASN A 307 -14.99 21.01 -7.56
CA ASN A 307 -15.64 21.71 -6.45
C ASN A 307 -14.80 22.81 -5.79
N ARG A 308 -13.53 23.01 -6.18
CA ARG A 308 -12.56 23.78 -5.36
C ARG A 308 -11.83 24.91 -6.09
N ASP A 309 -12.38 25.46 -7.17
CA ASP A 309 -11.76 26.57 -7.95
C ASP A 309 -10.30 26.29 -8.38
N PHE A 310 -9.88 25.03 -8.40
CA PHE A 310 -8.55 24.64 -8.86
C PHE A 310 -8.38 25.02 -10.33
N ASP A 311 -7.20 25.51 -10.72
CA ASP A 311 -6.89 25.70 -12.14
C ASP A 311 -6.93 24.32 -12.83
N LYS A 312 -8.03 24.04 -13.53
CA LYS A 312 -8.28 22.76 -14.22
C LYS A 312 -7.14 22.38 -15.17
N ARG A 313 -6.37 23.36 -15.66
CA ARG A 313 -5.18 23.12 -16.50
C ARG A 313 -4.01 22.53 -15.71
N LYS A 314 -3.89 22.86 -14.41
CA LYS A 314 -2.85 22.30 -13.53
C LYS A 314 -3.12 20.83 -13.21
N LEU A 315 -4.39 20.46 -12.98
CA LEU A 315 -4.79 19.13 -12.50
C LEU A 315 -5.18 18.11 -13.57
N GLY A 316 -5.30 18.51 -14.85
CA GLY A 316 -5.59 17.56 -15.95
C GLY A 316 -4.57 16.41 -16.02
N LYS A 317 -3.30 16.69 -15.70
CA LYS A 317 -2.27 15.65 -15.64
C LYS A 317 -2.54 14.62 -14.55
N LEU A 318 -2.98 15.04 -13.36
CA LEU A 318 -3.34 14.10 -12.28
C LEU A 318 -4.44 13.15 -12.77
N THR A 319 -5.46 13.69 -13.43
CA THR A 319 -6.54 12.91 -14.03
C THR A 319 -6.03 11.87 -15.03
N ASP A 320 -5.10 12.24 -15.91
CA ASP A 320 -4.52 11.32 -16.90
C ASP A 320 -3.71 10.18 -16.24
N ARG A 321 -3.06 10.45 -15.11
CA ARG A 321 -2.34 9.44 -14.33
C ARG A 321 -3.31 8.45 -13.66
N PHE A 322 -4.47 8.92 -13.22
CA PHE A 322 -5.53 8.13 -12.59
C PHE A 322 -6.68 7.83 -13.56
N GLU A 323 -6.37 7.21 -14.70
CA GLU A 323 -7.38 6.80 -15.69
C GLU A 323 -8.38 5.79 -15.11
N VAL A 324 -7.91 4.83 -14.32
CA VAL A 324 -8.77 3.81 -13.72
C VAL A 324 -9.48 4.40 -12.51
N ARG A 325 -10.81 4.52 -12.61
CA ARG A 325 -11.67 5.06 -11.56
C ARG A 325 -12.70 4.01 -11.16
N LEU A 326 -12.62 3.58 -9.91
CA LEU A 326 -13.44 2.51 -9.36
C LEU A 326 -14.38 3.11 -8.31
N ASP A 327 -15.56 3.50 -8.76
CA ASP A 327 -16.56 4.14 -7.89
C ASP A 327 -17.44 3.08 -7.21
N LEU A 328 -17.34 2.97 -5.89
CA LEU A 328 -18.18 2.10 -5.07
C LEU A 328 -19.46 2.84 -4.67
N THR A 329 -20.57 2.44 -5.28
CA THR A 329 -21.90 3.02 -5.05
C THR A 329 -22.68 2.21 -4.02
N SER A 330 -23.75 2.78 -3.47
CA SER A 330 -24.63 2.08 -2.52
C SER A 330 -25.55 1.05 -3.19
N GLU A 331 -25.50 0.91 -4.52
CA GLU A 331 -26.42 0.07 -5.30
C GLU A 331 -26.33 -1.41 -4.93
N ASN A 332 -25.21 -1.86 -4.36
CA ASN A 332 -25.00 -3.27 -4.01
C ASN A 332 -25.06 -3.53 -2.50
N VAL A 333 -25.54 -2.57 -1.69
CA VAL A 333 -25.73 -2.77 -0.25
C VAL A 333 -26.72 -3.91 0.00
N ASP A 334 -27.80 -3.98 -0.79
CA ASP A 334 -28.79 -5.05 -0.69
C ASP A 334 -28.23 -6.42 -1.08
N GLU A 335 -27.35 -6.47 -2.09
CA GLU A 335 -26.66 -7.70 -2.50
C GLU A 335 -25.74 -8.22 -1.40
N VAL A 336 -24.94 -7.33 -0.81
CA VAL A 336 -24.06 -7.66 0.33
C VAL A 336 -24.87 -8.07 1.55
N ALA A 337 -25.97 -7.37 1.86
CA ALA A 337 -26.85 -7.71 2.97
C ALA A 337 -27.48 -9.09 2.78
N ARG A 338 -27.95 -9.41 1.57
CA ARG A 338 -28.49 -10.73 1.23
C ARG A 338 -27.43 -11.83 1.38
N GLU A 339 -26.23 -11.63 0.83
CA GLU A 339 -25.17 -12.64 0.92
C GLU A 339 -24.62 -12.82 2.36
N ARG A 340 -24.53 -11.75 3.17
CA ARG A 340 -24.07 -11.84 4.57
C ARG A 340 -25.12 -12.39 5.52
N LEU A 341 -26.36 -11.92 5.41
CA LEU A 341 -27.40 -12.14 6.43
C LEU A 341 -28.30 -13.34 6.11
N LEU A 342 -28.41 -13.73 4.84
CA LEU A 342 -29.38 -14.73 4.41
C LEU A 342 -28.74 -16.04 3.95
N LYS A 343 -27.49 -16.02 3.49
CA LYS A 343 -26.84 -17.22 2.95
C LYS A 343 -26.29 -18.12 4.05
N LYS A 344 -26.73 -19.37 4.03
CA LYS A 344 -26.42 -20.37 5.05
C LYS A 344 -25.25 -21.25 4.63
N LYS A 345 -24.67 -21.96 5.59
CA LYS A 345 -23.76 -23.08 5.29
C LYS A 345 -24.53 -24.17 4.59
N ILE A 346 -23.89 -24.86 3.65
CA ILE A 346 -24.47 -25.97 2.89
C ILE A 346 -25.04 -27.03 3.85
N ASP A 347 -24.30 -27.37 4.91
CA ASP A 347 -24.70 -28.35 5.92
C ASP A 347 -25.93 -27.93 6.75
N ALA A 348 -26.29 -26.64 6.73
CA ALA A 348 -27.44 -26.09 7.42
C ALA A 348 -28.66 -25.93 6.50
N GLU A 349 -28.52 -26.06 5.18
CA GLU A 349 -29.64 -25.94 4.22
C GLU A 349 -30.77 -26.97 4.47
N PRO A 350 -30.49 -28.25 4.77
CA PRO A 350 -31.54 -29.25 5.04
C PRO A 350 -32.41 -28.93 6.26
N LEU A 351 -31.95 -28.06 7.17
CA LEU A 351 -32.72 -27.65 8.36
C LEU A 351 -33.85 -26.65 8.02
N PHE A 352 -33.91 -26.18 6.77
CA PHE A 352 -34.84 -25.14 6.33
C PHE A 352 -35.64 -25.52 5.07
N GLU A 353 -35.38 -26.67 4.47
CA GLU A 353 -36.25 -27.26 3.48
C GLU A 353 -37.46 -27.88 4.20
N LYS A 354 -38.67 -27.45 3.81
CA LYS A 354 -39.95 -28.00 4.30
C LYS A 354 -40.65 -28.75 3.19
#